data_AF-A0A821ZBH9-F1
#
_entry.id   AF-A0A821ZBH9-F1
#
_cell.length_a   1.000
_cell.length_b   1.000
_cell.length_c   1.000
_cell.angle_alpha   90.00
_cell.angle_beta   90.00
_cell.angle_gamma   90.00
#
_symmetry.space_group_name_H-M   'P 1'
#
loop_
_entity.id
_entity.type
_entity.pdbx_description
1 polymer ?
#
loop_
_entity_poly.entity_id
_entity_poly.type
_entity_poly.pdbx_seq_one_letter_code
_entity_poly.pdbx_strand_id
1 'polypeptide(L)'
;ESQKNKVVSLNGTLFSKSDIISGGSSELKARPKRWDEKHLDALRLHFKEKLETYESKINALQLAIDEQEKRISKQLKNEHKNERLEFENQITKIQTMLEFERSRDTIGHVEQIIEDLQNEISEIKDRLLDQKKKIEFQEREIADCRKCVAQLNKDYNEQRKHLQLIESDIEKLRMDQHNYFRTAKLNEILLPFPSNSGSMTAILLTEITLSDDTNIPIQSTTTTTTTDSSTASNDDRNYPSQLETKQIYDIEDKFELNYKPIDACSREVKTTFELITNAEFEHTQHYDRFNTFYEHVSTCIDDIYKSLTNFQDAVACLTAENAEESYCDGITYNCTAPAPLFLLDEVDVALDNTNIGKVADFIREQSASKFQCIVISLKEQFYSRAGALIAIFPKPGDCITSYCFTLDLNQFDERENIANRCG
;
A
#
# COMPACT_ATOMS: atom_id res chain seq x y z
N GLU A 1 -22.94 49.39 -70.40
CA GLU A 1 -23.89 48.31 -70.05
C GLU A 1 -23.62 47.81 -68.62
N SER A 2 -24.45 46.93 -68.06
CA SER A 2 -24.16 46.28 -66.77
C SER A 2 -23.35 45.00 -66.98
N GLN A 3 -22.07 45.00 -66.59
CA GLN A 3 -21.23 43.80 -66.63
C GLN A 3 -21.53 42.90 -65.42
N LYS A 4 -22.46 41.94 -65.57
CA LYS A 4 -22.55 40.80 -64.63
C LYS A 4 -21.19 40.09 -64.59
N ASN A 5 -20.61 39.93 -63.40
CA ASN A 5 -19.33 39.23 -63.18
C ASN A 5 -19.58 37.91 -62.42
N LYS A 6 -18.68 36.93 -62.59
CA LYS A 6 -18.66 35.74 -61.73
C LYS A 6 -18.00 36.11 -60.41
N VAL A 7 -18.58 35.72 -59.30
CA VAL A 7 -18.09 36.01 -57.93
C VAL A 7 -18.05 34.70 -57.14
N VAL A 8 -17.11 34.55 -56.22
CA VAL A 8 -17.01 33.38 -55.35
C VAL A 8 -17.12 33.83 -53.89
N SER A 9 -17.94 33.15 -53.09
CA SER A 9 -18.06 33.42 -51.65
C SER A 9 -16.82 32.94 -50.89
N LEU A 10 -16.59 33.47 -49.68
CA LEU A 10 -15.55 32.95 -48.78
C LEU A 10 -15.76 31.47 -48.39
N ASN A 11 -16.97 30.94 -48.60
CA ASN A 11 -17.34 29.55 -48.38
C ASN A 11 -17.32 28.70 -49.68
N GLY A 12 -16.65 29.19 -50.74
CA GLY A 12 -16.46 28.48 -52.01
C GLY A 12 -17.60 28.58 -53.02
N THR A 13 -18.74 29.19 -52.69
CA THR A 13 -19.94 29.23 -53.54
C THR A 13 -19.72 30.09 -54.78
N LEU A 14 -19.78 29.51 -55.99
CA LEU A 14 -19.63 30.23 -57.25
C LEU A 14 -20.97 30.83 -57.74
N PHE A 15 -21.06 32.15 -57.73
CA PHE A 15 -22.14 32.89 -58.37
C PHE A 15 -21.90 33.03 -59.88
N SER A 16 -22.82 32.44 -60.65
CA SER A 16 -22.85 32.46 -62.11
C SER A 16 -23.39 33.79 -62.66
N LYS A 17 -23.19 34.08 -63.96
CA LYS A 17 -23.81 35.24 -64.65
C LYS A 17 -25.29 35.01 -65.00
N SER A 18 -25.71 33.75 -65.07
CA SER A 18 -27.12 33.33 -65.13
C SER A 18 -27.61 33.08 -63.70
N ASP A 19 -28.85 33.43 -63.41
CA ASP A 19 -29.43 33.51 -62.06
C ASP A 19 -29.83 32.12 -61.49
N ILE A 20 -29.02 31.10 -61.79
CA ILE A 20 -29.12 29.72 -61.32
C ILE A 20 -28.07 29.52 -60.23
N ILE A 21 -28.51 29.30 -58.99
CA ILE A 21 -27.63 29.00 -57.85
C ILE A 21 -27.33 27.50 -57.84
N SER A 22 -26.33 27.07 -58.63
CA SER A 22 -25.96 25.66 -58.74
C SER A 22 -25.10 25.18 -57.56
N GLY A 23 -25.72 25.05 -56.38
CA GLY A 23 -25.11 24.36 -55.24
C GLY A 23 -25.06 22.85 -55.49
N GLY A 24 -23.98 22.36 -56.08
CA GLY A 24 -23.87 20.95 -56.47
C GLY A 24 -23.81 20.01 -55.27
N SER A 25 -24.59 18.93 -55.30
CA SER A 25 -24.65 17.89 -54.24
C SER A 25 -23.25 17.37 -53.82
N SER A 26 -22.29 17.35 -54.74
CA SER A 26 -20.91 16.94 -54.49
C SER A 26 -20.11 17.90 -53.60
N GLU A 27 -20.39 19.21 -53.62
CA GLU A 27 -19.64 20.22 -52.86
C GLU A 27 -20.10 20.33 -51.40
N LEU A 28 -21.34 19.91 -51.09
CA LEU A 28 -21.85 19.82 -49.71
C LEU A 28 -20.99 18.89 -48.83
N LYS A 29 -20.33 17.90 -49.44
CA LYS A 29 -19.39 16.98 -48.75
C LYS A 29 -18.06 17.63 -48.34
N ALA A 30 -17.79 18.85 -48.76
CA ALA A 30 -16.60 19.63 -48.37
C ALA A 30 -16.89 20.65 -47.25
N ARG A 31 -18.09 20.63 -46.66
CA ARG A 31 -18.39 21.37 -45.42
C ARG A 31 -17.49 20.85 -44.26
N PRO A 32 -17.09 21.70 -43.29
CA PRO A 32 -16.33 21.25 -42.12
C PRO A 32 -17.12 20.18 -41.36
N LYS A 33 -16.41 19.27 -40.67
CA LYS A 33 -16.96 18.07 -40.00
C LYS A 33 -18.34 18.36 -39.37
N ARG A 34 -19.39 17.84 -39.99
CA ARG A 34 -20.71 17.77 -39.40
C ARG A 34 -20.81 16.47 -38.60
N TRP A 35 -21.18 16.61 -37.34
CA TRP A 35 -21.45 15.50 -36.45
C TRP A 35 -22.96 15.25 -36.42
N ASP A 36 -23.51 14.87 -37.57
CA ASP A 36 -24.93 14.47 -37.67
C ASP A 36 -25.25 13.40 -36.61
N GLU A 37 -26.48 13.36 -36.09
CA GLU A 37 -26.87 12.51 -34.95
C GLU A 37 -26.40 11.05 -35.12
N LYS A 38 -26.53 10.50 -36.33
CA LYS A 38 -26.10 9.13 -36.69
C LYS A 38 -24.59 8.89 -36.52
N HIS A 39 -23.76 9.91 -36.73
CA HIS A 39 -22.32 9.84 -36.48
C HIS A 39 -22.00 9.95 -34.99
N LEU A 40 -22.76 10.74 -34.23
CA LEU A 40 -22.67 10.80 -32.77
C LEU A 40 -23.08 9.46 -32.13
N ASP A 41 -24.18 8.86 -32.57
CA ASP A 41 -24.66 7.57 -32.06
C ASP A 41 -23.75 6.41 -32.45
N ALA A 42 -23.20 6.39 -33.67
CA ALA A 42 -22.17 5.43 -34.05
C ALA A 42 -20.91 5.55 -33.16
N LEU A 43 -20.53 6.77 -32.78
CA LEU A 43 -19.40 7.02 -31.89
C LEU A 43 -19.71 6.61 -30.44
N ARG A 44 -20.90 6.93 -29.93
CA ARG A 44 -21.43 6.48 -28.62
C ARG A 44 -21.50 4.95 -28.52
N LEU A 45 -21.94 4.27 -29.59
CA LEU A 45 -22.02 2.81 -29.65
C LEU A 45 -20.63 2.16 -29.61
N HIS A 46 -19.70 2.58 -30.48
CA HIS A 46 -18.32 2.11 -30.48
C HIS A 46 -17.61 2.33 -29.13
N PHE A 47 -17.95 3.41 -28.41
CA PHE A 47 -17.53 3.63 -27.03
C PHE A 47 -18.09 2.62 -26.04
N LYS A 48 -19.41 2.36 -26.10
CA LYS A 48 -20.09 1.42 -25.20
C LYS A 48 -19.53 0.01 -25.38
N GLU A 49 -19.35 -0.42 -26.62
CA GLU A 49 -18.65 -1.66 -26.96
C GLU A 49 -17.23 -1.68 -26.37
N LYS A 50 -16.43 -0.62 -26.58
CA LYS A 50 -15.09 -0.51 -25.99
C LYS A 50 -15.13 -0.65 -24.46
N LEU A 51 -16.00 0.10 -23.77
CA LEU A 51 -16.18 0.07 -22.32
C LEU A 51 -16.52 -1.34 -21.80
N GLU A 52 -17.47 -2.03 -22.43
CA GLU A 52 -17.83 -3.41 -22.07
C GLU A 52 -16.64 -4.38 -22.25
N THR A 53 -15.80 -4.21 -23.29
CA THR A 53 -14.55 -5.00 -23.40
C THR A 53 -13.48 -4.63 -22.40
N TYR A 54 -13.48 -3.42 -21.83
CA TYR A 54 -12.51 -2.99 -20.81
C TYR A 54 -12.94 -3.42 -19.41
N GLU A 55 -14.22 -3.32 -19.07
CA GLU A 55 -14.82 -3.89 -17.85
C GLU A 55 -14.55 -5.41 -17.78
N SER A 56 -14.74 -6.12 -18.90
CA SER A 56 -14.40 -7.54 -19.04
C SER A 56 -12.92 -7.84 -18.74
N LYS A 57 -11.98 -6.97 -19.15
CA LYS A 57 -10.54 -7.13 -18.89
C LYS A 57 -10.18 -6.80 -17.44
N ILE A 58 -10.81 -5.78 -16.84
CA ILE A 58 -10.63 -5.42 -15.42
C ILE A 58 -11.08 -6.58 -14.53
N ASN A 59 -12.26 -7.14 -14.79
CA ASN A 59 -12.79 -8.29 -14.05
C ASN A 59 -11.89 -9.54 -14.18
N ALA A 60 -11.33 -9.80 -15.37
CA ALA A 60 -10.38 -10.90 -15.57
C ALA A 60 -9.04 -10.68 -14.82
N LEU A 61 -8.55 -9.44 -14.74
CA LEU A 61 -7.36 -9.09 -13.97
C LEU A 61 -7.58 -9.17 -12.46
N GLN A 62 -8.73 -8.72 -11.96
CA GLN A 62 -9.10 -8.86 -10.55
C GLN A 62 -9.14 -10.34 -10.15
N LEU A 63 -9.81 -11.18 -10.93
CA LEU A 63 -9.86 -12.63 -10.69
C LEU A 63 -8.45 -13.27 -10.65
N ALA A 64 -7.52 -12.79 -11.49
CA ALA A 64 -6.14 -13.25 -11.50
C ALA A 64 -5.35 -12.78 -10.26
N ILE A 65 -5.60 -11.57 -9.76
CA ILE A 65 -5.02 -11.07 -8.50
C ILE A 65 -5.53 -11.91 -7.32
N ASP A 66 -6.85 -12.08 -7.21
CA ASP A 66 -7.50 -12.88 -6.17
C ASP A 66 -6.95 -14.32 -6.11
N GLU A 67 -6.67 -14.94 -7.27
CA GLU A 67 -6.08 -16.29 -7.30
C GLU A 67 -4.63 -16.31 -6.81
N GLN A 68 -3.82 -15.29 -7.13
CA GLN A 68 -2.42 -15.20 -6.69
C GLN A 68 -2.32 -14.88 -5.20
N GLU A 69 -3.14 -13.98 -4.66
CA GLU A 69 -3.26 -13.76 -3.20
C GLU A 69 -3.60 -15.05 -2.46
N LYS A 70 -4.54 -15.83 -3.01
CA LYS A 70 -4.96 -17.12 -2.46
C LYS A 70 -3.85 -18.18 -2.52
N ARG A 71 -2.99 -18.15 -3.54
CA ARG A 71 -1.79 -19.00 -3.65
C ARG A 71 -0.73 -18.60 -2.61
N ILE A 72 -0.39 -17.31 -2.51
CA ILE A 72 0.57 -16.78 -1.53
C ILE A 72 0.11 -17.08 -0.10
N SER A 73 -1.16 -16.80 0.23
CA SER A 73 -1.75 -17.11 1.55
C SER A 73 -1.69 -18.60 1.89
N LYS A 74 -1.77 -19.49 0.90
CA LYS A 74 -1.61 -20.94 1.09
C LYS A 74 -0.16 -21.36 1.29
N GLN A 75 0.79 -20.73 0.59
CA GLN A 75 2.23 -20.98 0.78
C GLN A 75 2.67 -20.57 2.20
N LEU A 76 2.38 -19.32 2.61
CA LEU A 76 2.73 -18.80 3.93
C LEU A 76 2.15 -19.66 5.09
N LYS A 77 0.91 -20.14 4.93
CA LYS A 77 0.27 -21.05 5.92
C LYS A 77 0.91 -22.44 6.00
N ASN A 78 1.48 -22.94 4.90
CA ASN A 78 2.23 -24.20 4.92
C ASN A 78 3.61 -24.01 5.55
N GLU A 79 4.28 -22.91 5.23
CA GLU A 79 5.59 -22.54 5.76
C GLU A 79 5.55 -22.39 7.29
N HIS A 80 4.65 -21.54 7.82
CA HIS A 80 4.40 -21.42 9.26
C HIS A 80 3.95 -22.71 9.95
N LYS A 81 3.37 -23.68 9.20
CA LYS A 81 3.04 -24.99 9.76
C LYS A 81 4.29 -25.87 9.90
N ASN A 82 5.21 -25.80 8.94
CA ASN A 82 6.48 -26.53 8.99
C ASN A 82 7.38 -25.96 10.10
N GLU A 83 7.54 -24.63 10.19
CA GLU A 83 8.27 -23.96 11.27
C GLU A 83 7.77 -24.39 12.66
N ARG A 84 6.45 -24.39 12.87
CA ARG A 84 5.82 -24.83 14.12
C ARG A 84 6.15 -26.28 14.45
N LEU A 85 6.12 -27.18 13.46
CA LEU A 85 6.46 -28.59 13.64
C LEU A 85 7.95 -28.77 13.99
N GLU A 86 8.85 -27.97 13.43
CA GLU A 86 10.26 -27.99 13.79
C GLU A 86 10.50 -27.51 15.23
N PHE A 87 9.86 -26.42 15.66
CA PHE A 87 9.92 -25.97 17.05
C PHE A 87 9.31 -26.98 18.04
N GLU A 88 8.19 -27.61 17.68
CA GLU A 88 7.53 -28.65 18.50
C GLU A 88 8.42 -29.90 18.68
N ASN A 89 9.12 -30.33 17.62
CA ASN A 89 10.13 -31.38 17.70
C ASN A 89 11.33 -30.99 18.57
N GLN A 90 11.80 -29.74 18.49
CA GLN A 90 12.89 -29.22 19.34
C GLN A 90 12.48 -29.20 20.83
N ILE A 91 11.26 -28.74 21.14
CA ILE A 91 10.71 -28.75 22.51
C ILE A 91 10.66 -30.17 23.07
N THR A 92 10.15 -31.13 22.29
CA THR A 92 10.08 -32.55 22.70
C THR A 92 11.48 -33.13 23.00
N LYS A 93 12.49 -32.76 22.21
CA LYS A 93 13.89 -33.16 22.42
C LYS A 93 14.51 -32.55 23.69
N ILE A 94 14.16 -31.31 24.03
CA ILE A 94 14.61 -30.66 25.26
C ILE A 94 13.91 -31.26 26.49
N GLN A 95 12.60 -31.56 26.39
CA GLN A 95 11.83 -32.20 27.46
C GLN A 95 12.39 -33.59 27.81
N THR A 96 12.61 -34.45 26.82
CA THR A 96 13.18 -35.79 27.03
C THR A 96 14.61 -35.75 27.59
N MET A 97 15.43 -34.76 27.20
CA MET A 97 16.76 -34.55 27.81
C MET A 97 16.68 -34.06 29.26
N LEU A 98 15.69 -33.21 29.59
CA LEU A 98 15.45 -32.75 30.97
C LEU A 98 14.92 -33.87 31.88
N GLU A 99 14.06 -34.74 31.36
CA GLU A 99 13.60 -35.94 32.07
C GLU A 99 14.75 -36.93 32.31
N PHE A 100 15.64 -37.12 31.32
CA PHE A 100 16.83 -37.95 31.48
C PHE A 100 17.74 -37.44 32.61
N GLU A 101 18.12 -36.16 32.63
CA GLU A 101 18.94 -35.61 33.73
C GLU A 101 18.22 -35.65 35.08
N ARG A 102 16.90 -35.40 35.12
CA ARG A 102 16.09 -35.58 36.35
C ARG A 102 16.05 -37.01 36.87
N SER A 103 16.23 -38.01 36.01
CA SER A 103 16.27 -39.43 36.38
C SER A 103 17.65 -39.94 36.83
N ARG A 104 18.66 -39.08 36.92
CA ARG A 104 19.98 -39.44 37.45
C ARG A 104 20.00 -39.32 38.97
N ASP A 105 20.12 -40.46 39.66
CA ASP A 105 20.26 -40.61 41.13
C ASP A 105 21.59 -40.06 41.69
N THR A 106 21.88 -38.80 41.39
CA THR A 106 23.00 -38.03 41.96
C THR A 106 22.72 -37.63 43.42
N ILE A 107 21.44 -37.47 43.79
CA ILE A 107 21.02 -37.09 45.15
C ILE A 107 21.25 -38.26 46.12
N GLY A 108 20.64 -39.42 45.87
CA GLY A 108 20.74 -40.58 46.78
C GLY A 108 22.18 -41.09 46.98
N HIS A 109 23.03 -41.00 45.95
CA HIS A 109 24.45 -41.35 46.10
C HIS A 109 25.20 -40.39 47.03
N VAL A 110 24.89 -39.09 46.98
CA VAL A 110 25.48 -38.08 47.88
C VAL A 110 24.94 -38.23 49.30
N GLU A 111 23.66 -38.51 49.47
CA GLU A 111 23.05 -38.77 50.79
C GLU A 111 23.69 -39.98 51.49
N GLN A 112 23.92 -41.08 50.75
CA GLN A 112 24.57 -42.28 51.30
C GLN A 112 26.04 -42.02 51.71
N ILE A 113 26.80 -41.27 50.92
CA ILE A 113 28.18 -40.87 51.27
C ILE A 113 28.19 -40.01 52.55
N ILE A 114 27.18 -39.15 52.75
CA ILE A 114 27.05 -38.34 53.97
C ILE A 114 26.75 -39.22 55.20
N GLU A 115 25.94 -40.26 55.08
CA GLU A 115 25.66 -41.21 56.17
C GLU A 115 26.90 -42.03 56.54
N ASP A 116 27.63 -42.58 55.55
CA ASP A 116 28.87 -43.32 55.77
C ASP A 116 29.93 -42.47 56.50
N LEU A 117 30.14 -41.22 56.07
CA LEU A 117 31.07 -40.28 56.72
C LEU A 117 30.66 -39.90 58.15
N GLN A 118 29.35 -39.80 58.43
CA GLN A 118 28.87 -39.54 59.79
C GLN A 118 29.14 -40.72 60.74
N ASN A 119 28.98 -41.95 60.24
CA ASN A 119 29.31 -43.17 60.99
C ASN A 119 30.81 -43.26 61.31
N GLU A 120 31.69 -43.03 60.32
CA GLU A 120 33.15 -43.07 60.52
C GLU A 120 33.62 -42.01 61.55
N ILE A 121 33.05 -40.79 61.50
CA ILE A 121 33.31 -39.73 62.49
C ILE A 121 32.92 -40.19 63.91
N SER A 122 31.81 -40.91 64.07
CA SER A 122 31.38 -41.43 65.38
C SER A 122 32.38 -42.47 65.92
N GLU A 123 32.83 -43.43 65.09
CA GLU A 123 33.81 -44.42 65.53
C GLU A 123 35.15 -43.78 65.94
N ILE A 124 35.63 -42.78 65.19
CA ILE A 124 36.88 -42.06 65.51
C ILE A 124 36.77 -41.39 66.89
N LYS A 125 35.60 -40.83 67.20
CA LYS A 125 35.31 -40.15 68.47
C LYS A 125 35.31 -41.12 69.66
N ASP A 126 34.74 -42.30 69.51
CA ASP A 126 34.74 -43.33 70.56
C ASP A 126 36.15 -43.93 70.76
N ARG A 127 36.90 -44.17 69.68
CA ARG A 127 38.31 -44.58 69.74
C ARG A 127 39.18 -43.57 70.50
N LEU A 128 38.97 -42.27 70.28
CA LEU A 128 39.65 -41.20 71.02
C LEU A 128 39.28 -41.20 72.52
N LEU A 129 38.01 -41.44 72.85
CA LEU A 129 37.55 -41.48 74.24
C LEU A 129 38.21 -42.63 75.03
N ASP A 130 38.34 -43.81 74.43
CA ASP A 130 39.00 -44.96 75.08
C ASP A 130 40.52 -44.82 75.14
N GLN A 131 41.17 -44.22 74.13
CA GLN A 131 42.59 -43.85 74.24
C GLN A 131 42.83 -42.87 75.39
N LYS A 132 41.95 -41.86 75.58
CA LYS A 132 42.06 -40.92 76.69
C LYS A 132 41.97 -41.60 78.06
N LYS A 133 40.99 -42.50 78.26
CA LYS A 133 40.86 -43.31 79.50
C LYS A 133 42.15 -44.09 79.80
N LYS A 134 42.79 -44.64 78.76
CA LYS A 134 44.04 -45.41 78.90
C LYS A 134 45.21 -44.53 79.31
N ILE A 135 45.32 -43.31 78.76
CA ILE A 135 46.33 -42.31 79.17
C ILE A 135 46.12 -41.92 80.63
N GLU A 136 44.88 -41.57 81.04
CA GLU A 136 44.56 -41.19 82.43
C GLU A 136 44.85 -42.30 83.45
N PHE A 137 44.83 -43.57 83.03
CA PHE A 137 45.28 -44.72 83.85
C PHE A 137 46.81 -44.79 83.95
N GLN A 138 47.52 -44.72 82.82
CA GLN A 138 48.98 -44.81 82.79
C GLN A 138 49.66 -43.62 83.51
N GLU A 139 49.10 -42.41 83.42
CA GLU A 139 49.57 -41.26 84.19
C GLU A 139 49.49 -41.48 85.71
N ARG A 140 48.47 -42.22 86.17
CA ARG A 140 48.29 -42.59 87.59
C ARG A 140 49.34 -43.60 88.05
N GLU A 141 49.59 -44.64 87.27
CA GLU A 141 50.67 -45.60 87.54
C GLU A 141 52.04 -44.91 87.58
N ILE A 142 52.33 -44.03 86.61
CA ILE A 142 53.57 -43.23 86.58
C ILE A 142 53.68 -42.33 87.82
N ALA A 143 52.59 -41.72 88.28
CA ALA A 143 52.58 -40.91 89.49
C ALA A 143 52.91 -41.71 90.76
N ASP A 144 52.42 -42.95 90.87
CA ASP A 144 52.72 -43.83 92.01
C ASP A 144 54.14 -44.41 91.94
N CYS A 145 54.62 -44.81 90.75
CA CYS A 145 56.03 -45.18 90.54
C CYS A 145 56.99 -44.04 90.94
N ARG A 146 56.66 -42.78 90.61
CA ARG A 146 57.45 -41.61 91.02
C ARG A 146 57.52 -41.43 92.54
N LYS A 147 56.44 -41.72 93.29
CA LYS A 147 56.46 -41.71 94.77
C LYS A 147 57.41 -42.78 95.32
N CYS A 148 57.34 -44.01 94.79
CA CYS A 148 58.22 -45.10 95.20
C CYS A 148 59.70 -44.77 94.94
N VAL A 149 60.04 -44.21 93.78
CA VAL A 149 61.42 -43.77 93.47
C VAL A 149 61.88 -42.61 94.37
N ALA A 150 60.99 -41.68 94.73
CA ALA A 150 61.33 -40.61 95.67
C ALA A 150 61.64 -41.14 97.08
N GLN A 151 60.87 -42.12 97.57
CA GLN A 151 61.15 -42.79 98.84
C GLN A 151 62.46 -43.58 98.79
N LEU A 152 62.69 -44.40 97.75
CA LEU A 152 63.90 -45.20 97.62
C LEU A 152 65.17 -44.33 97.59
N ASN A 153 65.10 -43.16 96.95
CA ASN A 153 66.19 -42.17 96.94
C ASN A 153 66.44 -41.56 98.33
N LYS A 154 65.41 -41.37 99.16
CA LYS A 154 65.58 -40.92 100.55
C LYS A 154 66.33 -41.97 101.36
N ASP A 155 65.86 -43.21 101.30
CA ASP A 155 66.43 -44.34 102.03
C ASP A 155 67.89 -44.61 101.62
N TYR A 156 68.19 -44.56 100.32
CA TYR A 156 69.56 -44.63 99.78
C TYR A 156 70.48 -43.52 100.33
N ASN A 157 70.00 -42.27 100.40
CA ASN A 157 70.80 -41.17 100.93
C ASN A 157 70.98 -41.22 102.45
N GLU A 158 70.09 -41.90 103.19
CA GLU A 158 70.29 -42.20 104.61
C GLU A 158 71.35 -43.31 104.81
N GLN A 159 71.28 -44.39 104.03
CA GLN A 159 72.30 -45.45 104.04
C GLN A 159 73.69 -44.94 103.63
N ARG A 160 73.77 -44.08 102.61
CA ARG A 160 75.02 -43.45 102.16
C ARG A 160 75.73 -42.67 103.27
N LYS A 161 74.98 -41.95 104.12
CA LYS A 161 75.54 -41.24 105.28
C LYS A 161 76.07 -42.19 106.35
N HIS A 162 75.38 -43.30 106.60
CA HIS A 162 75.89 -44.35 107.48
C HIS A 162 77.19 -44.97 106.97
N LEU A 163 77.30 -45.19 105.66
CA LEU A 163 78.52 -45.71 105.04
C LEU A 163 79.70 -44.74 105.23
N GLN A 164 79.50 -43.44 104.96
CA GLN A 164 80.53 -42.40 105.16
C GLN A 164 80.98 -42.26 106.63
N LEU A 165 80.10 -42.49 107.60
CA LEU A 165 80.48 -42.54 109.02
C LEU A 165 81.38 -43.74 109.33
N ILE A 166 81.04 -44.92 108.82
CA ILE A 166 81.83 -46.14 109.00
C ILE A 166 83.20 -46.01 108.29
N GLU A 167 83.26 -45.43 107.10
CA GLU A 167 84.51 -45.13 106.39
C GLU A 167 85.39 -44.17 107.19
N SER A 168 84.81 -43.12 107.78
CA SER A 168 85.53 -42.19 108.67
C SER A 168 86.13 -42.88 109.89
N ASP A 169 85.42 -43.83 110.51
CA ASP A 169 85.91 -44.57 111.67
C ASP A 169 86.95 -45.64 111.29
N ILE A 170 86.83 -46.26 110.11
CA ILE A 170 87.88 -47.13 109.54
C ILE A 170 89.16 -46.34 109.29
N GLU A 171 89.06 -45.12 108.75
CA GLU A 171 90.23 -44.31 108.44
C GLU A 171 90.91 -43.77 109.72
N LYS A 172 90.15 -43.47 110.79
CA LYS A 172 90.71 -43.23 112.14
C LYS A 172 91.48 -44.45 112.65
N LEU A 173 90.89 -45.64 112.60
CA LEU A 173 91.55 -46.87 113.05
C LEU A 173 92.83 -47.20 112.24
N ARG A 174 92.86 -46.86 110.94
CA ARG A 174 94.06 -46.93 110.09
C ARG A 174 95.12 -45.90 110.48
N MET A 175 94.70 -44.65 110.76
CA MET A 175 95.58 -43.59 111.26
C MET A 175 96.21 -43.97 112.60
N ASP A 176 95.42 -44.51 113.52
CA ASP A 176 95.90 -45.01 114.82
C ASP A 176 96.85 -46.20 114.65
N GLN A 177 96.52 -47.18 113.80
CA GLN A 177 97.41 -48.29 113.46
C GLN A 177 98.74 -47.80 112.88
N HIS A 178 98.72 -46.83 111.97
CA HIS A 178 99.92 -46.19 111.43
C HIS A 178 100.74 -45.50 112.52
N ASN A 179 100.09 -44.78 113.44
CA ASN A 179 100.73 -44.14 114.59
C ASN A 179 101.38 -45.16 115.54
N TYR A 180 100.72 -46.28 115.84
CA TYR A 180 101.31 -47.37 116.65
C TYR A 180 102.56 -47.96 115.99
N PHE A 181 102.51 -48.28 114.69
CA PHE A 181 103.70 -48.76 113.96
C PHE A 181 104.83 -47.73 113.88
N ARG A 182 104.50 -46.43 113.71
CA ARG A 182 105.48 -45.34 113.73
C ARG A 182 106.16 -45.21 115.09
N THR A 183 105.41 -45.35 116.18
CA THR A 183 105.94 -45.29 117.55
C THR A 183 106.82 -46.50 117.87
N ALA A 184 106.42 -47.71 117.47
CA ALA A 184 107.23 -48.91 117.62
C ALA A 184 108.56 -48.82 116.85
N LYS A 185 108.54 -48.25 115.64
CA LYS A 185 109.76 -48.00 114.83
C LYS A 185 110.67 -46.94 115.45
N LEU A 186 110.12 -45.88 116.06
CA LEU A 186 110.88 -44.85 116.77
C LEU A 186 111.58 -45.38 118.03
N ASN A 187 110.97 -46.36 118.70
CA ASN A 187 111.48 -46.96 119.93
C ASN A 187 112.36 -48.21 119.69
N GLU A 188 112.80 -48.43 118.45
CA GLU A 188 113.59 -49.60 117.99
C GLU A 188 113.03 -50.98 118.39
N ILE A 189 111.70 -51.08 118.53
CA ILE A 189 111.04 -52.34 118.90
C ILE A 189 111.03 -53.27 117.69
N LEU A 190 111.85 -54.33 117.73
CA LEU A 190 111.87 -55.40 116.73
C LEU A 190 110.58 -56.22 116.76
N LEU A 191 109.58 -55.79 115.99
CA LEU A 191 108.31 -56.48 115.81
C LEU A 191 108.46 -57.70 114.86
N PRO A 192 108.10 -58.92 115.29
CA PRO A 192 108.15 -60.10 114.44
C PRO A 192 106.94 -60.17 113.49
N PHE A 193 107.16 -59.85 112.22
CA PHE A 193 106.15 -60.00 111.18
C PHE A 193 106.17 -61.44 110.61
N PRO A 194 105.07 -62.22 110.71
CA PRO A 194 104.98 -63.53 110.07
C PRO A 194 104.90 -63.39 108.54
N SER A 195 105.43 -64.39 107.84
CA SER A 195 105.96 -64.30 106.47
C SER A 195 104.99 -64.08 105.30
N ASN A 196 103.83 -63.44 105.51
CA ASN A 196 102.83 -63.22 104.45
C ASN A 196 102.02 -61.91 104.57
N SER A 197 102.59 -60.87 105.19
CA SER A 197 102.09 -59.48 105.09
C SER A 197 103.19 -58.52 104.61
N GLY A 198 102.78 -57.37 104.06
CA GLY A 198 103.60 -56.59 103.13
C GLY A 198 104.80 -55.82 103.71
N SER A 199 105.76 -55.52 102.83
CA SER A 199 106.90 -54.62 103.09
C SER A 199 106.45 -53.21 103.52
N MET A 200 107.33 -52.51 104.24
CA MET A 200 107.14 -51.16 104.81
C MET A 200 107.08 -50.03 103.75
N THR A 201 106.72 -50.34 102.50
CA THR A 201 106.85 -49.50 101.31
C THR A 201 105.49 -49.30 100.63
N ALA A 202 104.47 -48.91 101.40
CA ALA A 202 103.10 -48.67 100.95
C ALA A 202 102.54 -47.36 101.54
N ILE A 203 103.14 -46.21 101.17
CA ILE A 203 102.72 -44.86 101.60
C ILE A 203 102.82 -43.89 100.41
N LEU A 204 101.84 -43.94 99.50
CA LEU A 204 101.49 -42.89 98.50
C LEU A 204 100.10 -43.27 97.93
N LEU A 205 99.02 -42.54 98.25
CA LEU A 205 98.43 -41.40 97.53
C LEU A 205 97.79 -41.72 96.15
N THR A 206 96.44 -41.75 96.15
CA THR A 206 95.41 -41.10 95.27
C THR A 206 95.84 -40.44 93.93
N GLU A 207 95.03 -40.25 92.86
CA GLU A 207 93.56 -40.30 92.52
C GLU A 207 93.35 -40.98 91.13
N ILE A 208 92.20 -41.44 90.57
CA ILE A 208 90.72 -41.36 90.80
C ILE A 208 89.94 -40.26 90.02
N THR A 209 89.44 -40.56 88.80
CA THR A 209 88.30 -39.92 88.03
C THR A 209 88.02 -40.76 86.74
N LEU A 210 86.82 -41.04 86.19
CA LEU A 210 85.52 -40.34 85.94
C LEU A 210 85.52 -39.37 84.71
N SER A 211 84.47 -39.23 83.88
CA SER A 211 83.26 -40.05 83.52
C SER A 211 82.48 -39.39 82.32
N ASP A 212 81.46 -40.09 81.74
CA ASP A 212 80.25 -39.60 80.99
C ASP A 212 80.41 -38.53 79.84
N ASP A 213 79.42 -38.04 79.06
CA ASP A 213 78.02 -38.39 78.76
C ASP A 213 77.65 -38.17 77.24
N THR A 214 76.43 -37.72 76.85
CA THR A 214 75.71 -38.24 75.65
C THR A 214 74.97 -37.26 74.68
N ASN A 215 74.53 -37.83 73.53
CA ASN A 215 73.42 -37.46 72.61
C ASN A 215 73.57 -36.24 71.63
N ILE A 216 73.06 -36.16 70.36
CA ILE A 216 71.83 -36.64 69.63
C ILE A 216 70.59 -35.72 69.89
N PRO A 217 69.69 -35.31 68.91
CA PRO A 217 69.74 -35.14 67.42
C PRO A 217 68.75 -34.04 66.80
N ILE A 218 68.29 -34.21 65.52
CA ILE A 218 66.95 -33.83 64.89
C ILE A 218 66.71 -32.34 64.41
N GLN A 219 66.49 -32.01 63.10
CA GLN A 219 65.29 -32.05 62.17
C GLN A 219 64.30 -30.84 62.28
N SER A 220 63.41 -30.42 61.33
CA SER A 220 63.28 -30.46 59.84
C SER A 220 62.00 -29.69 59.31
N THR A 221 61.83 -29.44 57.98
CA THR A 221 60.53 -29.30 57.18
C THR A 221 59.52 -28.13 57.47
N THR A 222 58.51 -27.66 56.67
CA THR A 222 58.01 -27.79 55.24
C THR A 222 56.94 -26.71 54.81
N THR A 223 57.03 -26.14 53.59
CA THR A 223 55.97 -25.66 52.60
C THR A 223 54.79 -24.72 53.07
N THR A 224 53.68 -24.33 52.36
CA THR A 224 53.03 -24.65 51.04
C THR A 224 51.98 -23.58 50.52
N THR A 225 52.02 -23.13 49.24
CA THR A 225 50.90 -22.57 48.36
C THR A 225 50.03 -21.35 48.84
N THR A 226 48.96 -20.77 48.20
CA THR A 226 48.03 -21.00 47.03
C THR A 226 47.50 -19.69 46.33
N THR A 227 46.82 -19.79 45.16
CA THR A 227 45.61 -19.07 44.55
C THR A 227 45.27 -17.55 44.80
N ASP A 228 44.41 -16.79 44.05
CA ASP A 228 43.61 -16.91 42.77
C ASP A 228 43.10 -15.51 42.27
N SER A 229 42.47 -15.42 41.07
CA SER A 229 41.27 -14.59 40.66
C SER A 229 41.26 -14.05 39.19
N SER A 230 40.16 -13.43 38.74
CA SER A 230 39.70 -13.44 37.32
C SER A 230 38.94 -12.17 36.83
N THR A 231 38.67 -12.05 35.51
CA THR A 231 37.36 -11.69 34.88
C THR A 231 37.45 -11.58 33.34
N ALA A 232 36.30 -11.61 32.65
CA ALA A 232 36.14 -11.43 31.20
C ALA A 232 34.81 -10.71 30.87
N SER A 233 34.62 -10.26 29.63
CA SER A 233 33.43 -9.51 29.19
C SER A 233 32.97 -9.90 27.78
N ASN A 234 31.64 -9.96 27.58
CA ASN A 234 30.99 -10.22 26.29
C ASN A 234 30.35 -8.92 25.76
N ASP A 235 30.29 -8.76 24.44
CA ASP A 235 29.36 -7.84 23.75
C ASP A 235 28.96 -8.50 22.43
N ASP A 236 27.65 -8.60 22.17
CA ASP A 236 27.09 -9.44 21.10
C ASP A 236 25.90 -8.72 20.45
N ARG A 237 26.04 -8.35 19.17
CA ARG A 237 25.02 -7.62 18.41
C ARG A 237 24.90 -8.13 16.98
N ASN A 238 23.95 -9.04 16.81
CA ASN A 238 23.55 -9.62 15.53
C ASN A 238 22.76 -8.60 14.67
N TYR A 239 23.16 -8.43 13.41
CA TYR A 239 22.44 -7.67 12.38
C TYR A 239 21.83 -8.65 11.36
N PRO A 240 20.60 -8.42 10.85
CA PRO A 240 20.00 -9.28 9.82
C PRO A 240 20.90 -9.43 8.58
N SER A 241 20.89 -10.63 7.99
CA SER A 241 21.87 -10.97 6.97
C SER A 241 21.54 -10.35 5.60
N GLN A 242 22.57 -9.96 4.84
CA GLN A 242 22.41 -9.40 3.49
C GLN A 242 21.88 -10.41 2.44
N LEU A 243 21.54 -11.64 2.85
CA LEU A 243 20.92 -12.65 2.00
C LEU A 243 19.41 -12.40 1.86
N GLU A 244 18.72 -12.12 2.97
CA GLU A 244 17.26 -11.89 3.01
C GLU A 244 16.86 -10.71 2.13
N THR A 245 17.64 -9.62 2.18
CA THR A 245 17.38 -8.42 1.38
C THR A 245 17.51 -8.66 -0.12
N LYS A 246 18.38 -9.59 -0.55
CA LYS A 246 18.50 -9.98 -1.96
C LYS A 246 17.34 -10.84 -2.42
N GLN A 247 16.88 -11.76 -1.57
CA GLN A 247 15.72 -12.61 -1.87
C GLN A 247 14.44 -11.77 -2.07
N ILE A 248 14.30 -10.64 -1.36
CA ILE A 248 13.20 -9.69 -1.58
C ILE A 248 13.28 -9.07 -2.99
N TYR A 249 14.43 -8.53 -3.41
CA TYR A 249 14.60 -7.98 -4.76
C TYR A 249 14.43 -9.04 -5.87
N ASP A 250 14.96 -10.26 -5.67
CA ASP A 250 14.79 -11.40 -6.60
C ASP A 250 13.32 -11.89 -6.71
N ILE A 251 12.46 -11.47 -5.79
CA ILE A 251 11.00 -11.69 -5.81
C ILE A 251 10.31 -10.51 -6.51
N GLU A 252 10.67 -9.26 -6.19
CA GLU A 252 10.14 -8.05 -6.83
C GLU A 252 10.34 -8.05 -8.36
N ASP A 253 11.52 -8.45 -8.84
CA ASP A 253 11.81 -8.57 -10.30
C ASP A 253 10.98 -9.66 -11.01
N LYS A 254 10.33 -10.57 -10.26
CA LYS A 254 9.36 -11.55 -10.80
C LYS A 254 7.91 -11.05 -10.76
N PHE A 255 7.65 -9.89 -10.12
CA PHE A 255 6.33 -9.30 -9.95
C PHE A 255 6.07 -8.09 -10.87
N GLU A 256 6.63 -8.07 -12.09
CA GLU A 256 6.12 -7.21 -13.19
C GLU A 256 4.70 -7.64 -13.60
N LEU A 257 3.70 -7.25 -12.78
CA LEU A 257 2.30 -7.30 -13.17
C LEU A 257 2.13 -6.33 -14.36
N ASN A 258 1.69 -6.82 -15.52
CA ASN A 258 1.75 -6.03 -16.76
C ASN A 258 0.58 -5.03 -16.86
N TYR A 259 0.63 -3.94 -16.09
CA TYR A 259 -0.34 -2.84 -16.10
C TYR A 259 -0.15 -1.83 -17.24
N LYS A 260 1.00 -1.85 -17.93
CA LYS A 260 1.34 -0.95 -19.06
C LYS A 260 0.26 -0.89 -20.17
N PRO A 261 -0.48 -1.97 -20.52
CA PRO A 261 -1.60 -1.91 -21.46
C PRO A 261 -2.83 -1.18 -20.91
N ILE A 262 -3.03 -1.19 -19.59
CA ILE A 262 -4.12 -0.50 -18.89
C ILE A 262 -3.88 1.01 -18.93
N ASP A 263 -2.64 1.46 -18.72
CA ASP A 263 -2.26 2.87 -18.82
C ASP A 263 -2.34 3.41 -20.26
N ALA A 264 -2.09 2.57 -21.26
CA ALA A 264 -2.34 2.90 -22.66
C ALA A 264 -3.86 3.02 -22.95
N CYS A 265 -4.63 2.04 -22.50
CA CYS A 265 -6.09 1.98 -22.61
C CYS A 265 -6.80 3.18 -21.94
N SER A 266 -6.39 3.54 -20.72
CA SER A 266 -6.95 4.67 -19.96
C SER A 266 -6.79 5.99 -20.73
N ARG A 267 -5.63 6.18 -21.37
CA ARG A 267 -5.39 7.33 -22.25
C ARG A 267 -6.25 7.29 -23.51
N GLU A 268 -6.41 6.14 -24.17
CA GLU A 268 -7.35 6.02 -25.30
C GLU A 268 -8.77 6.46 -24.90
N VAL A 269 -9.36 5.85 -23.88
CA VAL A 269 -10.74 6.13 -23.43
C VAL A 269 -10.93 7.62 -23.09
N LYS A 270 -9.93 8.24 -22.44
CA LYS A 270 -9.96 9.68 -22.14
C LYS A 270 -9.91 10.53 -23.41
N THR A 271 -8.96 10.27 -24.32
CA THR A 271 -8.86 11.04 -25.58
C THR A 271 -10.09 10.88 -26.47
N THR A 272 -10.73 9.71 -26.48
CA THR A 272 -12.00 9.56 -27.20
C THR A 272 -13.11 10.33 -26.49
N PHE A 273 -13.21 10.28 -25.16
CA PHE A 273 -14.25 11.00 -24.39
C PHE A 273 -14.22 12.50 -24.67
N GLU A 274 -13.03 13.10 -24.64
CA GLU A 274 -12.80 14.51 -25.00
C GLU A 274 -13.26 14.84 -26.44
N LEU A 275 -13.18 13.88 -27.38
CA LEU A 275 -13.70 14.05 -28.75
C LEU A 275 -15.23 13.98 -28.83
N ILE A 276 -15.92 13.13 -28.05
CA ILE A 276 -17.39 13.15 -27.97
C ILE A 276 -17.87 14.48 -27.37
N THR A 277 -17.34 14.88 -26.22
CA THR A 277 -17.83 16.09 -25.52
C THR A 277 -17.64 17.35 -26.35
N ASN A 278 -16.56 17.42 -27.14
CA ASN A 278 -16.34 18.53 -28.07
C ASN A 278 -17.31 18.46 -29.27
N ALA A 279 -17.59 17.28 -29.82
CA ALA A 279 -18.55 17.10 -30.91
C ALA A 279 -19.98 17.48 -30.51
N GLU A 280 -20.44 17.03 -29.34
CA GLU A 280 -21.77 17.35 -28.80
C GLU A 280 -21.91 18.86 -28.50
N PHE A 281 -20.84 19.51 -28.04
CA PHE A 281 -20.80 20.96 -27.79
C PHE A 281 -20.78 21.78 -29.09
N GLU A 282 -20.03 21.37 -30.11
CA GLU A 282 -20.04 21.98 -31.45
C GLU A 282 -21.40 21.81 -32.13
N HIS A 283 -22.02 20.64 -32.02
CA HIS A 283 -23.37 20.37 -32.53
C HIS A 283 -24.39 21.34 -31.92
N THR A 284 -24.42 21.43 -30.58
CA THR A 284 -25.34 22.31 -29.83
C THR A 284 -25.16 23.78 -30.23
N GLN A 285 -23.93 24.30 -30.29
CA GLN A 285 -23.69 25.70 -30.67
C GLN A 285 -24.11 26.02 -32.12
N HIS A 286 -24.02 25.07 -33.05
CA HIS A 286 -24.49 25.28 -34.41
C HIS A 286 -26.02 25.29 -34.50
N TYR A 287 -26.69 24.38 -33.79
CA TYR A 287 -28.15 24.33 -33.67
C TYR A 287 -28.71 25.64 -33.07
N ASP A 288 -28.23 26.05 -31.89
CA ASP A 288 -28.71 27.25 -31.18
C ASP A 288 -28.61 28.52 -32.06
N ARG A 289 -27.46 28.72 -32.71
CA ARG A 289 -27.20 29.89 -33.57
C ARG A 289 -28.06 29.88 -34.83
N PHE A 290 -28.29 28.70 -35.41
CA PHE A 290 -29.11 28.57 -36.61
C PHE A 290 -30.59 28.80 -36.28
N ASN A 291 -31.12 28.15 -35.25
CA ASN A 291 -32.53 28.28 -34.87
C ASN A 291 -32.87 29.69 -34.40
N THR A 292 -32.00 30.35 -33.62
CA THR A 292 -32.17 31.77 -33.23
C THR A 292 -32.35 32.69 -34.46
N PHE A 293 -31.63 32.42 -35.55
CA PHE A 293 -31.77 33.17 -36.80
C PHE A 293 -33.01 32.72 -37.60
N TYR A 294 -33.26 31.42 -37.71
CA TYR A 294 -34.37 30.85 -38.45
C TYR A 294 -35.73 31.28 -37.88
N GLU A 295 -35.92 31.20 -36.56
CA GLU A 295 -37.14 31.64 -35.87
C GLU A 295 -37.39 33.13 -36.08
N HIS A 296 -36.35 33.96 -35.97
CA HIS A 296 -36.46 35.41 -36.21
C HIS A 296 -36.92 35.72 -37.65
N VAL A 297 -36.27 35.12 -38.65
CA VAL A 297 -36.64 35.33 -40.06
C VAL A 297 -38.02 34.74 -40.37
N SER A 298 -38.33 33.53 -39.87
CA SER A 298 -39.63 32.89 -40.07
C SER A 298 -40.78 33.62 -39.38
N THR A 299 -40.50 34.43 -38.35
CA THR A 299 -41.51 35.29 -37.70
C THR A 299 -41.79 36.54 -38.54
N CYS A 300 -40.78 37.18 -39.12
CA CYS A 300 -40.97 38.45 -39.84
C CYS A 300 -41.30 38.31 -41.35
N ILE A 301 -40.99 37.17 -41.98
CA ILE A 301 -41.12 37.00 -43.43
C ILE A 301 -42.58 37.15 -43.94
N ASP A 302 -43.55 36.70 -43.15
CA ASP A 302 -44.98 36.76 -43.49
C ASP A 302 -45.52 38.19 -43.50
N ASP A 303 -45.21 38.98 -42.45
CA ASP A 303 -45.58 40.39 -42.36
C ASP A 303 -44.90 41.24 -43.44
N ILE A 304 -43.63 40.94 -43.77
CA ILE A 304 -42.91 41.58 -44.88
C ILE A 304 -43.59 41.25 -46.21
N TYR A 305 -44.01 40.01 -46.44
CA TYR A 305 -44.66 39.60 -47.68
C TYR A 305 -46.07 40.20 -47.85
N LYS A 306 -46.87 40.23 -46.78
CA LYS A 306 -48.16 40.95 -46.75
C LYS A 306 -48.00 42.44 -47.04
N SER A 307 -46.99 43.07 -46.45
CA SER A 307 -46.66 44.47 -46.69
C SER A 307 -46.21 44.74 -48.13
N LEU A 308 -45.42 43.83 -48.73
CA LEU A 308 -44.92 43.96 -50.09
C LEU A 308 -46.00 43.71 -51.16
N THR A 309 -46.90 42.76 -50.90
CA THR A 309 -48.01 42.41 -51.80
C THR A 309 -49.22 43.34 -51.64
N ASN A 310 -49.30 44.07 -50.52
CA ASN A 310 -50.45 44.87 -50.11
C ASN A 310 -51.76 44.04 -50.00
N PHE A 311 -51.64 42.75 -49.68
CA PHE A 311 -52.76 41.84 -49.43
C PHE A 311 -52.63 41.22 -48.04
N GLN A 312 -53.64 41.41 -47.20
CA GLN A 312 -53.64 40.90 -45.82
C GLN A 312 -53.83 39.37 -45.74
N ASP A 313 -54.48 38.79 -46.76
CA ASP A 313 -54.66 37.34 -46.96
C ASP A 313 -53.47 36.68 -47.69
N ALA A 314 -52.41 37.43 -48.03
CA ALA A 314 -51.18 36.82 -48.53
C ALA A 314 -50.46 36.09 -47.40
N VAL A 315 -49.81 34.96 -47.72
CA VAL A 315 -49.10 34.12 -46.75
C VAL A 315 -47.72 33.80 -47.29
N ALA A 316 -46.69 33.96 -46.48
CA ALA A 316 -45.34 33.46 -46.76
C ALA A 316 -44.74 32.74 -45.54
N CYS A 317 -44.32 31.51 -45.73
CA CYS A 317 -43.71 30.70 -44.67
C CYS A 317 -42.38 30.06 -45.12
N LEU A 318 -41.53 29.82 -44.12
CA LEU A 318 -40.34 28.98 -44.26
C LEU A 318 -40.63 27.63 -43.62
N THR A 319 -40.20 26.56 -44.27
CA THR A 319 -40.31 25.19 -43.78
C THR A 319 -38.99 24.47 -43.99
N ALA A 320 -38.30 24.15 -42.90
CA ALA A 320 -37.15 23.24 -42.93
C ALA A 320 -37.59 21.83 -43.34
N GLU A 321 -36.78 21.15 -44.16
CA GLU A 321 -37.01 19.77 -44.58
C GLU A 321 -36.85 18.77 -43.41
N ASN A 322 -36.09 19.17 -42.41
CA ASN A 322 -35.78 18.42 -41.19
C ASN A 322 -35.98 19.35 -39.98
N ALA A 323 -36.87 18.96 -39.05
CA ALA A 323 -37.21 19.78 -37.88
C ALA A 323 -36.28 19.56 -36.68
N GLU A 324 -35.58 18.42 -36.64
CA GLU A 324 -34.62 18.07 -35.57
C GLU A 324 -33.23 18.67 -35.90
N GLU A 325 -32.78 18.59 -37.16
CA GLU A 325 -31.50 19.14 -37.64
C GLU A 325 -31.71 20.17 -38.78
N SER A 326 -32.47 21.25 -38.54
CA SER A 326 -32.81 22.23 -39.60
C SER A 326 -31.62 22.93 -40.28
N TYR A 327 -30.42 22.82 -39.70
CA TYR A 327 -29.15 23.35 -40.24
C TYR A 327 -28.39 22.34 -41.13
N CYS A 328 -28.83 21.08 -41.16
CA CYS A 328 -28.28 20.02 -41.99
C CYS A 328 -28.75 20.12 -43.44
N ASP A 329 -30.07 20.13 -43.62
CA ASP A 329 -30.79 19.97 -44.89
C ASP A 329 -31.27 21.31 -45.51
N GLY A 330 -32.27 21.28 -46.39
CA GLY A 330 -32.83 22.45 -47.05
C GLY A 330 -33.88 23.20 -46.23
N ILE A 331 -34.05 24.50 -46.53
CA ILE A 331 -35.22 25.29 -46.18
C ILE A 331 -36.00 25.57 -47.46
N THR A 332 -37.26 25.15 -47.50
CA THR A 332 -38.20 25.54 -48.55
C THR A 332 -38.89 26.85 -48.16
N TYR A 333 -39.03 27.77 -49.11
CA TYR A 333 -39.84 28.98 -49.00
C TYR A 333 -41.12 28.82 -49.82
N ASN A 334 -42.27 28.93 -49.16
CA ASN A 334 -43.59 28.84 -49.79
C ASN A 334 -44.32 30.18 -49.61
N CYS A 335 -44.80 30.76 -50.71
CA CYS A 335 -45.58 32.00 -50.65
C CYS A 335 -46.78 31.99 -51.60
N THR A 336 -47.91 32.48 -51.11
CA THR A 336 -49.19 32.56 -51.82
C THR A 336 -49.75 33.97 -51.66
N ALA A 337 -49.99 34.65 -52.77
CA ALA A 337 -50.75 35.90 -52.81
C ALA A 337 -51.87 35.78 -53.85
N PRO A 338 -53.05 36.38 -53.62
CA PRO A 338 -54.09 36.46 -54.64
C PRO A 338 -53.59 37.28 -55.84
N ALA A 339 -53.90 36.85 -57.06
CA ALA A 339 -53.52 37.59 -58.25
C ALA A 339 -54.33 38.91 -58.32
N PRO A 340 -53.68 40.09 -58.41
CA PRO A 340 -54.39 41.37 -58.45
C PRO A 340 -55.13 41.60 -59.78
N LEU A 341 -54.74 40.90 -60.84
CA LEU A 341 -55.32 40.98 -62.18
C LEU A 341 -55.48 39.57 -62.75
N PHE A 342 -56.68 39.26 -63.24
CA PHE A 342 -56.98 38.10 -64.07
C PHE A 342 -57.23 38.52 -65.52
N LEU A 343 -56.69 37.76 -66.46
CA LEU A 343 -57.07 37.83 -67.88
C LEU A 343 -57.74 36.50 -68.25
N LEU A 344 -58.93 36.57 -68.84
CA LEU A 344 -59.73 35.43 -69.26
C LEU A 344 -60.06 35.57 -70.74
N ASP A 345 -59.70 34.57 -71.54
CA ASP A 345 -59.88 34.57 -73.00
C ASP A 345 -60.88 33.46 -73.40
N GLU A 346 -61.83 33.80 -74.28
CA GLU A 346 -62.91 32.94 -74.81
C GLU A 346 -63.64 32.02 -73.78
N VAL A 347 -63.68 32.39 -72.50
CA VAL A 347 -64.28 31.58 -71.41
C VAL A 347 -65.79 31.34 -71.58
N ASP A 348 -66.44 32.12 -72.44
CA ASP A 348 -67.84 31.99 -72.79
C ASP A 348 -68.12 30.87 -73.81
N VAL A 349 -67.10 30.35 -74.52
CA VAL A 349 -67.21 29.19 -75.42
C VAL A 349 -67.59 27.91 -74.66
N ALA A 350 -67.03 27.73 -73.46
CA ALA A 350 -67.25 26.55 -72.61
C ALA A 350 -68.54 26.61 -71.76
N LEU A 351 -69.28 27.73 -71.78
CA LEU A 351 -70.42 27.97 -70.91
C LEU A 351 -71.74 28.15 -71.68
N ASP A 352 -72.83 27.64 -71.11
CA ASP A 352 -74.18 27.88 -71.59
C ASP A 352 -74.75 29.22 -71.09
N ASN A 353 -75.76 29.73 -71.78
CA ASN A 353 -76.33 31.05 -71.52
C ASN A 353 -76.90 31.21 -70.09
N THR A 354 -77.27 30.12 -69.41
CA THR A 354 -77.75 30.15 -68.02
C THR A 354 -76.63 30.37 -67.01
N ASN A 355 -75.44 29.82 -67.27
CA ASN A 355 -74.30 29.91 -66.36
C ASN A 355 -73.37 31.09 -66.69
N ILE A 356 -73.32 31.55 -67.96
CA ILE A 356 -72.63 32.79 -68.34
C ILE A 356 -73.07 33.97 -67.47
N GLY A 357 -74.38 34.15 -67.28
CA GLY A 357 -74.91 35.21 -66.42
C GLY A 357 -74.37 35.11 -64.99
N LYS A 358 -74.44 33.91 -64.38
CA LYS A 358 -73.97 33.67 -63.00
C LYS A 358 -72.47 33.94 -62.85
N VAL A 359 -71.66 33.50 -63.82
CA VAL A 359 -70.20 33.73 -63.84
C VAL A 359 -69.89 35.22 -63.99
N ALA A 360 -70.61 35.94 -64.86
CA ALA A 360 -70.43 37.38 -65.05
C ALA A 360 -70.93 38.21 -63.85
N ASP A 361 -72.01 37.80 -63.15
CA ASP A 361 -72.42 38.41 -61.88
C ASP A 361 -71.37 38.18 -60.78
N PHE A 362 -70.86 36.95 -60.64
CA PHE A 362 -69.81 36.63 -59.68
C PHE A 362 -68.52 37.43 -59.93
N ILE A 363 -68.05 37.48 -61.19
CA ILE A 363 -66.87 38.26 -61.55
C ILE A 363 -67.09 39.75 -61.26
N ARG A 364 -68.27 40.32 -61.59
CA ARG A 364 -68.61 41.71 -61.24
C ARG A 364 -68.54 41.94 -59.73
N GLU A 365 -69.21 41.10 -58.94
CA GLU A 365 -69.26 41.22 -57.48
C GLU A 365 -67.87 41.10 -56.84
N GLN A 366 -67.05 40.12 -57.24
CA GLN A 366 -65.68 39.99 -56.72
C GLN A 366 -64.77 41.13 -57.21
N SER A 367 -64.97 41.63 -58.44
CA SER A 367 -64.13 42.70 -59.00
C SER A 367 -64.32 44.07 -58.35
N ALA A 368 -65.45 44.28 -57.67
CA ALA A 368 -65.70 45.49 -56.88
C ALA A 368 -64.83 45.57 -55.60
N SER A 369 -64.13 44.49 -55.20
CA SER A 369 -63.41 44.46 -53.92
C SER A 369 -62.14 43.60 -53.85
N LYS A 370 -61.91 42.62 -54.73
CA LYS A 370 -60.85 41.60 -54.56
C LYS A 370 -59.81 41.52 -55.68
N PHE A 371 -60.19 41.67 -56.95
CA PHE A 371 -59.27 41.55 -58.08
C PHE A 371 -59.77 42.29 -59.32
N GLN A 372 -58.87 42.84 -60.13
CA GLN A 372 -59.22 43.32 -61.46
C GLN A 372 -59.40 42.13 -62.41
N CYS A 373 -60.38 42.19 -63.31
CA CYS A 373 -60.61 41.14 -64.31
C CYS A 373 -60.78 41.76 -65.70
N ILE A 374 -60.03 41.26 -66.68
CA ILE A 374 -60.20 41.56 -68.10
C ILE A 374 -60.70 40.28 -68.77
N VAL A 375 -61.85 40.35 -69.43
CA VAL A 375 -62.44 39.20 -70.12
C VAL A 375 -62.66 39.51 -71.59
N ILE A 376 -62.17 38.63 -72.46
CA ILE A 376 -62.47 38.61 -73.88
C ILE A 376 -63.61 37.61 -74.09
N SER A 377 -64.71 38.07 -74.68
CA SER A 377 -65.95 37.30 -74.85
C SER A 377 -66.75 37.87 -76.02
N LEU A 378 -67.42 36.99 -76.76
CA LEU A 378 -68.29 37.37 -77.89
C LEU A 378 -69.79 37.38 -77.52
N LYS A 379 -70.17 36.79 -76.38
CA LYS A 379 -71.55 36.70 -75.89
C LYS A 379 -71.96 37.92 -75.05
N GLU A 380 -72.98 38.62 -75.52
CA GLU A 380 -73.56 39.82 -74.90
C GLU A 380 -73.92 39.63 -73.41
N GLN A 381 -74.39 38.45 -73.01
CA GLN A 381 -74.77 38.14 -71.62
C GLN A 381 -73.58 38.19 -70.64
N PHE A 382 -72.34 38.16 -71.15
CA PHE A 382 -71.13 38.34 -70.36
C PHE A 382 -70.75 39.82 -70.27
N TYR A 383 -70.46 40.46 -71.42
CA TYR A 383 -69.90 41.81 -71.44
C TYR A 383 -70.89 42.93 -71.07
N SER A 384 -72.20 42.68 -71.16
CA SER A 384 -73.25 43.58 -70.62
C SER A 384 -73.19 43.79 -69.10
N ARG A 385 -72.30 43.08 -68.39
CA ARG A 385 -72.09 43.17 -66.94
C ARG A 385 -70.70 43.73 -66.58
N ALA A 386 -69.92 44.16 -67.56
CA ALA A 386 -68.64 44.83 -67.33
C ALA A 386 -68.84 46.31 -66.94
N GLY A 387 -67.92 46.88 -66.16
CA GLY A 387 -67.90 48.32 -65.89
C GLY A 387 -67.39 49.16 -67.07
N ALA A 388 -66.65 48.56 -68.00
CA ALA A 388 -66.20 49.19 -69.24
C ALA A 388 -66.02 48.16 -70.35
N LEU A 389 -66.21 48.58 -71.60
CA LEU A 389 -65.94 47.82 -72.81
C LEU A 389 -64.70 48.34 -73.52
N ILE A 390 -63.91 47.41 -74.06
CA ILE A 390 -62.74 47.70 -74.91
C ILE A 390 -63.00 47.02 -76.26
N ALA A 391 -63.58 47.78 -77.20
CA ALA A 391 -63.88 47.28 -78.54
C ALA A 391 -62.64 47.38 -79.43
N ILE A 392 -62.16 46.23 -79.92
CA ILE A 392 -61.08 46.16 -80.90
C ILE A 392 -61.70 45.97 -82.29
N PHE A 393 -61.36 46.82 -83.26
CA PHE A 393 -61.91 46.75 -84.61
C PHE A 393 -60.81 46.89 -85.69
N PRO A 394 -60.86 46.11 -86.78
CA PRO A 394 -59.92 46.24 -87.88
C PRO A 394 -60.30 47.43 -88.77
N LYS A 395 -59.30 48.23 -89.15
CA LYS A 395 -59.42 49.23 -90.20
C LYS A 395 -58.82 48.68 -91.50
N PRO A 396 -59.56 48.66 -92.62
CA PRO A 396 -59.04 48.20 -93.91
C PRO A 396 -58.03 49.20 -94.50
N GLY A 397 -57.03 48.65 -95.19
CA GLY A 397 -55.92 49.34 -95.85
C GLY A 397 -54.96 48.30 -96.43
N ASP A 398 -53.79 48.72 -96.91
CA ASP A 398 -52.77 47.83 -97.52
C ASP A 398 -52.27 46.73 -96.56
N CYS A 399 -52.39 46.98 -95.25
CA CYS A 399 -52.30 45.98 -94.19
C CYS A 399 -53.43 46.23 -93.18
N ILE A 400 -53.98 45.17 -92.59
CA ILE A 400 -55.03 45.28 -91.57
C ILE A 400 -54.41 45.89 -90.31
N THR A 401 -54.98 47.00 -89.86
CA THR A 401 -54.54 47.69 -88.63
C THR A 401 -55.67 47.70 -87.61
N SER A 402 -55.42 47.17 -86.42
CA SER A 402 -56.40 47.13 -85.33
C SER A 402 -56.43 48.47 -84.59
N TYR A 403 -57.63 48.99 -84.35
CA TYR A 403 -57.89 50.17 -83.54
C TYR A 403 -58.70 49.79 -82.31
N CYS A 404 -58.56 50.58 -81.25
CA CYS A 404 -59.26 50.40 -79.98
C CYS A 404 -60.26 51.54 -79.75
N PHE A 405 -61.44 51.21 -79.25
CA PHE A 405 -62.43 52.16 -78.76
C PHE A 405 -62.90 51.72 -77.36
N THR A 406 -62.82 52.63 -76.39
CA THR A 406 -63.19 52.37 -74.99
C THR A 406 -64.51 53.04 -74.64
N LEU A 407 -65.44 52.29 -74.04
CA LEU A 407 -66.71 52.81 -73.54
C LEU A 407 -66.84 52.49 -72.05
N ASP A 408 -67.01 53.51 -71.23
CA ASP A 408 -67.40 53.40 -69.82
C ASP A 408 -68.89 53.04 -69.73
N LEU A 409 -69.23 51.92 -69.10
CA LEU A 409 -70.61 51.45 -68.98
C LEU A 409 -71.30 51.92 -67.69
N ASN A 410 -70.57 52.38 -66.68
CA ASN A 410 -71.15 52.80 -65.39
C ASN A 410 -72.12 53.97 -65.57
N GLN A 411 -71.85 54.84 -66.56
CA GLN A 411 -72.71 55.96 -66.98
C GLN A 411 -74.13 55.53 -67.39
N PHE A 412 -74.32 54.25 -67.74
CA PHE A 412 -75.58 53.68 -68.23
C PHE A 412 -76.26 52.74 -67.22
N ASP A 413 -75.72 52.52 -66.01
CA ASP A 413 -76.43 51.70 -65.01
C ASP A 413 -77.61 52.49 -64.43
N GLU A 414 -78.83 52.01 -64.69
CA GLU A 414 -80.07 52.59 -64.19
C GLU A 414 -80.13 52.57 -62.64
N ARG A 415 -79.41 51.66 -61.98
CA ARG A 415 -79.43 51.48 -60.52
C ARG A 415 -78.79 52.67 -59.79
N GLU A 416 -77.64 53.14 -60.25
CA GLU A 416 -77.03 54.36 -59.71
C GLU A 416 -77.77 55.63 -60.16
N ASN A 417 -78.28 55.64 -61.40
CA ASN A 417 -79.05 56.77 -61.92
C ASN A 417 -80.39 57.01 -61.18
N ILE A 418 -80.97 55.98 -60.55
CA ILE A 418 -82.12 56.15 -59.65
C ILE A 418 -81.69 56.72 -58.29
N ALA A 419 -80.60 56.21 -57.70
CA ALA A 419 -80.08 56.73 -56.43
C ALA A 419 -79.72 58.22 -56.52
N ASN A 420 -79.01 58.62 -57.57
CA ASN A 420 -78.60 60.01 -57.83
C ASN A 420 -79.75 60.94 -58.28
N ARG A 421 -81.01 60.46 -58.32
CA ARG A 421 -82.22 61.26 -58.60
C ARG A 421 -83.20 61.33 -57.42
N CYS A 422 -82.84 60.75 -56.27
CA CYS A 422 -83.67 60.73 -55.06
C CYS A 422 -82.91 61.22 -53.81
N GLY A 423 -81.84 62.00 -54.00
CA GLY A 423 -81.12 62.76 -52.96
C GLY A 423 -81.37 64.25 -53.06
#